data_AF-A0A1B8WGR9-F1
#
_entry.id   AF-A0A1B8WGR9-F1
#
_cell.length_a   1.000
_cell.length_b   1.000
_cell.length_c   1.000
_cell.angle_alpha   90.00
_cell.angle_beta   90.00
_cell.angle_gamma   90.00
#
_symmetry.space_group_name_H-M   'P 1'
#
loop_
_entity.id
_entity.type
_entity.pdbx_description
1 polymer ?
#
loop_
_entity_poly.entity_id
_entity_poly.type
_entity_poly.pdbx_seq_one_letter_code
_entity_poly.pdbx_strand_id
1 'polypeptide(L)'
;MVTAMSLFAIFIGGLCVKGMAKRFKQAIIPLVVLLYGVAFVMISVTHLLSLVILSVSLIGFGFGLVYPMLMGSIMEAAPKSRLTSAISMLLIFTYLGQFVTPIVLNGIQLIGVSTLRGTFLTLGIITGIAFILVSVYAVSKSTFRMKFGSNSVG
;
A
#
# COMPACT_ATOMS: atom_id res chain seq x y z
N MET A 1 -14.59 17.11 2.50
CA MET A 1 -15.28 16.14 1.62
C MET A 1 -14.36 15.04 1.11
N VAL A 2 -13.26 15.34 0.41
CA VAL A 2 -12.33 14.31 -0.13
C VAL A 2 -11.79 13.36 0.95
N THR A 3 -11.40 13.89 2.10
CA THR A 3 -10.92 13.10 3.26
C THR A 3 -11.99 12.21 3.88
N ALA A 4 -13.25 12.66 3.94
CA ALA A 4 -14.34 11.83 4.43
C ALA A 4 -14.59 10.63 3.52
N MET A 5 -14.50 10.82 2.19
CA MET A 5 -14.62 9.74 1.22
C MET A 5 -13.46 8.75 1.31
N SER A 6 -12.23 9.24 1.55
CA SER A 6 -11.08 8.35 1.73
C SER A 6 -11.20 7.53 3.01
N LEU A 7 -11.65 8.12 4.12
CA LEU A 7 -11.93 7.40 5.37
C LEU A 7 -13.02 6.36 5.20
N PHE A 8 -14.09 6.69 4.47
CA PHE A 8 -15.12 5.72 4.13
C PHE A 8 -14.56 4.56 3.31
N ALA A 9 -13.73 4.84 2.30
CA ALA A 9 -13.07 3.81 1.50
C ALA A 9 -12.10 2.95 2.32
N ILE A 10 -11.37 3.53 3.28
CA ILE A 10 -10.53 2.78 4.25
C ILE A 10 -11.39 1.78 5.03
N PHE A 11 -12.53 2.22 5.54
CA PHE A 11 -13.44 1.34 6.28
C PHE A 11 -13.94 0.18 5.41
N ILE A 12 -14.38 0.47 4.18
CA ILE A 12 -14.80 -0.56 3.22
C ILE A 12 -13.66 -1.53 2.91
N GLY A 13 -12.45 -1.02 2.66
CA GLY A 13 -11.25 -1.83 2.44
C GLY A 13 -10.99 -2.78 3.61
N GLY A 14 -11.10 -2.30 4.84
CA GLY A 14 -10.94 -3.10 6.05
C GLY A 14 -11.95 -4.24 6.18
N LEU A 15 -13.22 -3.99 5.84
CA LEU A 15 -14.25 -5.04 5.82
C LEU A 15 -13.99 -6.11 4.76
N CYS A 16 -13.45 -5.71 3.60
CA CYS A 16 -13.15 -6.61 2.49
C CYS A 16 -11.92 -7.49 2.71
N VAL A 17 -11.10 -7.24 3.74
CA VAL A 17 -9.83 -7.96 3.98
C VAL A 17 -10.03 -9.47 4.01
N LYS A 18 -11.00 -10.00 4.77
CA LYS A 18 -11.18 -11.46 4.90
C LYS A 18 -11.50 -12.13 3.56
N GLY A 19 -12.35 -11.51 2.75
CA GLY A 19 -12.73 -12.02 1.43
C GLY A 19 -11.59 -11.96 0.43
N MET A 20 -10.86 -10.83 0.41
CA MET A 20 -9.74 -10.64 -0.50
C MET A 20 -8.52 -11.48 -0.09
N ALA A 21 -8.21 -11.58 1.21
CA ALA A 21 -7.15 -12.44 1.77
C ALA A 21 -7.31 -13.90 1.34
N LYS A 22 -8.55 -14.42 1.35
CA LYS A 22 -8.84 -15.79 0.91
C LYS A 22 -8.61 -15.97 -0.60
N ARG A 23 -8.99 -14.98 -1.42
CA ARG A 23 -8.95 -15.06 -2.89
C ARG A 23 -7.58 -14.76 -3.48
N PHE A 24 -6.85 -13.79 -2.93
CA PHE A 24 -5.62 -13.25 -3.53
C PHE A 24 -4.35 -13.56 -2.72
N LYS A 25 -4.45 -14.05 -1.47
CA LYS A 25 -3.32 -14.46 -0.61
C LYS A 25 -2.10 -13.52 -0.73
N GLN A 26 -1.02 -13.96 -1.37
CA GLN A 26 0.26 -13.25 -1.51
C GLN A 26 0.22 -12.11 -2.56
N ALA A 27 -0.79 -12.07 -3.43
CA ALA A 27 -0.93 -11.07 -4.47
C ALA A 27 -1.58 -9.75 -3.99
N ILE A 28 -2.04 -9.68 -2.73
CA ILE A 28 -2.70 -8.47 -2.21
C ILE A 28 -1.75 -7.30 -2.10
N ILE A 29 -0.52 -7.51 -1.63
CA ILE A 29 0.46 -6.42 -1.51
C ILE A 29 0.79 -5.84 -2.89
N PRO A 30 1.15 -6.64 -3.92
CA PRO A 30 1.27 -6.14 -5.29
C PRO A 30 0.02 -5.41 -5.79
N LEU A 31 -1.18 -5.95 -5.55
CA LEU A 31 -2.44 -5.34 -5.98
C LEU A 31 -2.65 -3.96 -5.35
N VAL A 32 -2.36 -3.80 -4.06
CA VAL A 32 -2.49 -2.50 -3.39
C VAL A 32 -1.47 -1.49 -3.91
N VAL A 33 -0.23 -1.92 -4.15
CA VAL A 33 0.79 -1.03 -4.74
C VAL A 33 0.36 -0.60 -6.15
N LEU A 34 -0.22 -1.49 -6.94
CA LEU A 34 -0.79 -1.16 -8.24
C LEU A 34 -1.94 -0.14 -8.12
N LEU A 35 -2.87 -0.35 -7.18
CA LEU A 35 -3.97 0.58 -6.93
C LEU A 35 -3.47 1.98 -6.58
N TYR A 36 -2.40 2.10 -5.79
CA TYR A 36 -1.78 3.39 -5.48
C TYR A 36 -1.15 4.03 -6.71
N GLY A 37 -0.42 3.26 -7.52
CA GLY A 37 0.17 3.77 -8.76
C GLY A 37 -0.88 4.29 -9.75
N VAL A 38 -1.94 3.51 -9.97
CA VAL A 38 -3.08 3.92 -10.81
C VAL A 38 -3.73 5.20 -10.26
N ALA A 39 -3.97 5.26 -8.95
CA ALA A 39 -4.56 6.45 -8.32
C ALA A 39 -3.68 7.70 -8.48
N PHE A 40 -2.36 7.59 -8.29
CA PHE A 40 -1.45 8.72 -8.47
C PHE A 40 -1.40 9.19 -9.92
N VAL A 41 -1.35 8.27 -10.89
CA VAL A 41 -1.43 8.62 -12.32
C VAL A 41 -2.77 9.29 -12.64
N MET A 42 -3.89 8.77 -12.14
CA MET A 42 -5.21 9.38 -12.34
C MET A 42 -5.29 10.81 -11.80
N ILE A 43 -4.72 11.07 -10.62
CA ILE A 43 -4.66 12.43 -10.04
C ILE A 43 -3.80 13.34 -10.92
N SER A 44 -2.70 12.83 -11.51
CA SER A 44 -1.81 13.63 -12.35
C SER A 44 -2.46 14.13 -13.64
N VAL A 45 -3.35 13.35 -14.25
CA VAL A 45 -3.97 13.67 -15.55
C VAL A 45 -5.32 14.35 -15.41
N THR A 46 -6.01 14.19 -14.28
CA THR A 46 -7.39 14.66 -14.15
C THR A 46 -7.52 16.16 -13.92
N HIS A 47 -8.59 16.74 -14.46
CA HIS A 47 -9.06 18.10 -14.20
C HIS A 47 -10.35 18.12 -13.38
N LEU A 48 -11.00 16.97 -13.19
CA LEU A 48 -12.30 16.86 -12.55
C LEU A 48 -12.15 16.45 -11.09
N LEU A 49 -12.79 17.20 -10.18
CA LEU A 49 -12.80 16.93 -8.75
C LEU A 49 -13.34 15.52 -8.43
N SER A 50 -14.34 15.05 -9.17
CA SER A 50 -14.91 13.70 -8.99
C SER A 50 -13.88 12.59 -9.20
N LEU A 51 -12.99 12.75 -10.18
CA LEU A 51 -11.91 11.80 -10.46
C LEU A 51 -10.82 11.87 -9.38
N VAL A 52 -10.57 13.04 -8.81
CA VAL A 52 -9.68 13.17 -7.64
C VAL A 52 -10.28 12.41 -6.44
N ILE A 53 -11.57 12.58 -6.16
CA ILE A 53 -12.27 11.86 -5.09
C ILE A 53 -12.17 10.35 -5.29
N LEU A 54 -12.42 9.87 -6.51
CA LEU A 54 -12.28 8.46 -6.85
C LEU A 54 -10.86 7.96 -6.61
N SER A 55 -9.85 8.70 -7.06
CA SER A 55 -8.44 8.32 -6.91
C SER A 55 -8.02 8.26 -5.44
N VAL A 56 -8.38 9.25 -4.63
CA VAL A 56 -8.08 9.24 -3.19
C VAL A 56 -8.87 8.14 -2.47
N SER A 57 -10.07 7.79 -2.95
CA SER A 57 -10.83 6.65 -2.44
C SER A 57 -10.15 5.32 -2.75
N LEU A 58 -9.54 5.15 -3.93
CA LEU A 58 -8.73 3.97 -4.26
C LEU A 58 -7.51 3.83 -3.32
N ILE A 59 -6.83 4.94 -3.00
CA ILE A 59 -5.75 4.97 -2.02
C ILE A 59 -6.28 4.57 -0.64
N GLY A 60 -7.41 5.14 -0.21
CA GLY A 60 -8.05 4.80 1.04
C GLY A 60 -8.40 3.31 1.14
N PHE A 61 -9.00 2.75 0.09
CA PHE A 61 -9.34 1.34 0.01
C PHE A 61 -8.12 0.43 0.13
N GLY A 62 -7.03 0.73 -0.58
CA GLY A 62 -5.77 -0.01 -0.47
C GLY A 62 -5.18 0.05 0.94
N PHE A 63 -5.25 1.22 1.59
CA PHE A 63 -4.78 1.37 2.97
C PHE A 63 -5.62 0.54 3.95
N GLY A 64 -6.95 0.57 3.76
CA GLY A 64 -7.90 -0.25 4.50
C GLY A 64 -7.65 -1.76 4.35
N LEU A 65 -7.06 -2.21 3.25
CA LEU A 65 -6.67 -3.61 3.08
C LEU A 65 -5.36 -3.95 3.78
N VAL A 66 -4.33 -3.12 3.61
CA VAL A 66 -2.98 -3.40 4.12
C VAL A 66 -2.92 -3.32 5.63
N TYR A 67 -3.55 -2.31 6.23
CA TYR A 67 -3.40 -2.05 7.66
C TYR A 67 -3.89 -3.22 8.55
N PRO A 68 -5.10 -3.78 8.35
CA PRO A 68 -5.54 -4.95 9.11
C PRO A 68 -4.72 -6.21 8.83
N MET A 69 -4.20 -6.37 7.60
CA MET A 69 -3.32 -7.51 7.28
C MET A 69 -1.99 -7.44 8.01
N LEU A 70 -1.39 -6.25 8.10
CA LEU A 70 -0.17 -6.03 8.88
C LEU A 70 -0.42 -6.29 10.36
N MET A 71 -1.53 -5.78 10.91
CA MET A 71 -1.91 -6.04 12.29
C MET A 71 -2.12 -7.54 12.57
N GLY A 72 -2.82 -8.25 11.68
CA GLY A 72 -2.97 -9.70 11.78
C GLY A 72 -1.63 -10.43 11.77
N SER A 73 -0.73 -10.04 10.87
CA SER A 73 0.61 -10.63 10.78
C SER A 73 1.44 -10.38 12.04
N ILE A 74 1.34 -9.19 12.65
CA ILE A 74 2.01 -8.87 13.92
C ILE A 74 1.41 -9.70 15.06
N MET A 75 0.10 -9.84 15.12
CA MET A 75 -0.58 -10.65 16.14
C MET A 75 -0.21 -12.13 16.06
N GLU A 76 0.03 -12.66 14.86
CA GLU A 76 0.49 -14.04 14.65
C GLU A 76 1.98 -14.22 14.98
N ALA A 77 2.82 -13.23 14.68
CA ALA A 77 4.27 -13.33 14.83
C ALA A 77 4.79 -12.94 16.23
N ALA A 78 4.11 -12.03 16.94
CA ALA A 78 4.58 -11.49 18.21
C ALA A 78 4.01 -12.26 19.42
N PRO A 79 4.83 -12.56 20.45
CA PRO A 79 4.31 -13.11 21.70
C PRO A 79 3.40 -12.11 22.40
N LYS A 80 2.34 -12.60 23.07
CA LYS A 80 1.32 -11.76 23.72
C LYS A 80 1.90 -10.70 24.67
N SER A 81 3.00 -11.01 25.37
CA SER A 81 3.69 -10.10 26.28
C SER A 81 4.37 -8.90 25.60
N ARG A 82 4.65 -8.98 24.29
CA ARG A 82 5.31 -7.92 23.51
C ARG A 82 4.42 -7.36 22.40
N LEU A 83 3.17 -7.79 22.31
CA LEU A 83 2.25 -7.40 21.23
C LEU A 83 2.07 -5.88 21.17
N THR A 84 1.87 -5.22 22.32
CA THR A 84 1.77 -3.75 22.39
C THR A 84 3.02 -3.07 21.85
N SER A 85 4.21 -3.57 22.20
CA SER A 85 5.47 -3.01 21.70
C SER A 85 5.64 -3.20 20.19
N ALA A 86 5.25 -4.36 19.66
CA ALA A 86 5.29 -4.63 18.22
C ALA A 86 4.33 -3.72 17.43
N ILE A 87 3.12 -3.49 17.96
CA ILE A 87 2.15 -2.54 17.40
C ILE A 87 2.69 -1.11 17.45
N SER A 88 3.27 -0.70 18.58
CA SER A 88 3.90 0.63 18.71
C SER A 88 5.03 0.82 17.69
N MET A 89 5.82 -0.21 17.42
CA MET A 89 6.89 -0.15 16.41
C MET A 89 6.32 0.08 15.00
N LEU A 90 5.24 -0.63 14.63
CA LEU A 90 4.53 -0.39 13.37
C LEU A 90 4.03 1.06 13.26
N LEU A 91 3.47 1.59 14.34
CA LEU A 91 2.97 2.97 14.38
C LEU A 91 4.11 3.98 14.23
N ILE A 92 5.26 3.77 14.89
CA ILE A 92 6.44 4.62 14.76
C ILE A 92 6.88 4.69 13.29
N PHE A 93 7.00 3.55 12.60
CA PHE A 93 7.37 3.55 11.18
C PHE A 93 6.30 4.20 10.29
N THR A 94 5.03 4.04 10.64
CA THR A 94 3.92 4.68 9.91
C THR A 94 3.99 6.20 10.02
N TYR A 95 4.16 6.73 11.24
CA TYR A 95 4.29 8.17 11.47
C TYR A 95 5.59 8.73 10.91
N LEU A 96 6.68 7.97 10.98
CA LEU A 96 7.95 8.34 10.33
C LEU A 96 7.76 8.50 8.82
N GLY A 97 7.06 7.56 8.17
CA GLY A 97 6.73 7.66 6.74
C GLY A 97 5.91 8.92 6.43
N GLN A 98 4.91 9.24 7.25
CA GLN A 98 4.10 10.46 7.11
C GLN A 98 4.93 11.72 7.28
N PHE A 99 5.88 11.73 8.22
CA PHE A 99 6.80 12.84 8.44
C PHE A 99 7.80 13.01 7.30
N VAL A 100 8.34 11.92 6.76
CA VAL A 100 9.30 11.93 5.65
C VAL A 100 8.63 12.32 4.32
N THR A 101 7.35 11.99 4.14
CA THR A 101 6.60 12.27 2.91
C THR A 101 6.74 13.73 2.43
N PRO A 102 6.44 14.79 3.21
CA PRO A 102 6.60 16.17 2.76
C PRO A 102 8.03 16.52 2.37
N ILE A 103 9.05 15.95 3.04
CA ILE A 103 10.46 16.16 2.69
C ILE A 103 10.74 15.58 1.29
N VAL A 104 10.25 14.37 1.01
CA VAL A 104 10.38 13.73 -0.30
C VAL A 104 9.63 14.53 -1.38
N LEU A 105 8.41 14.99 -1.09
CA LEU A 105 7.62 15.77 -2.04
C LEU A 105 8.27 17.13 -2.36
N ASN A 106 8.80 17.82 -1.34
CA ASN A 106 9.57 19.05 -1.54
C ASN A 106 10.85 18.78 -2.35
N GLY A 107 11.54 17.67 -2.11
CA GLY A 107 12.69 17.24 -2.90
C GLY A 107 12.34 17.06 -4.38
N ILE A 108 11.19 16.45 -4.68
CA ILE A 108 10.68 16.31 -6.07
C ILE A 108 10.42 17.69 -6.70
N GLN A 109 9.95 18.67 -5.93
CA GLN A 109 9.72 20.02 -6.45
C GLN A 109 11.04 20.76 -6.75
N LEU A 110 12.08 20.53 -5.94
CA LEU A 110 13.40 21.14 -6.12
C LEU A 110 14.14 20.65 -7.38
N ILE A 111 13.87 19.43 -7.84
CA ILE A 111 14.47 18.87 -9.08
C ILE A 111 13.76 19.35 -10.37
N GLY A 112 12.92 20.39 -10.28
CA GLY A 112 12.29 21.04 -11.44
C GLY A 112 10.84 20.63 -11.70
N VAL A 113 10.24 19.79 -10.84
CA VAL A 113 8.82 19.41 -10.94
C VAL A 113 7.96 20.37 -10.12
N SER A 114 7.72 21.56 -10.66
CA SER A 114 7.00 22.64 -9.95
C SER A 114 5.48 22.48 -9.91
N THR A 115 4.91 21.57 -10.71
CA THR A 115 3.46 21.37 -10.77
C THR A 115 3.01 20.21 -9.90
N LEU A 116 1.88 20.39 -9.19
CA LEU A 116 1.26 19.36 -8.37
C LEU A 116 1.02 18.06 -9.16
N ARG A 117 0.62 18.19 -10.43
CA ARG A 117 0.40 17.07 -11.35
C ARG A 117 1.68 16.32 -11.67
N GLY A 118 2.76 17.05 -11.94
CA GLY A 118 4.08 16.46 -12.13
C GLY A 118 4.51 15.67 -10.90
N THR A 119 4.29 16.20 -9.69
CA THR A 119 4.60 15.48 -8.44
C THR A 119 3.83 14.16 -8.35
N PHE A 120 2.52 14.17 -8.64
CA PHE A 120 1.71 12.94 -8.64
C PHE A 120 2.11 11.95 -9.74
N LEU A 121 2.54 12.43 -10.91
CA LEU A 121 3.08 11.57 -11.96
C LEU A 121 4.38 10.90 -11.52
N THR A 122 5.30 11.64 -10.89
CA THR A 122 6.54 11.09 -10.33
C THR A 122 6.25 10.03 -9.26
N LEU A 123 5.28 10.28 -8.37
CA LEU A 123 4.84 9.28 -7.40
C LEU A 123 4.24 8.04 -8.09
N GLY A 124 3.47 8.23 -9.16
CA GLY A 124 2.95 7.14 -10.00
C GLY A 124 4.06 6.29 -10.60
N ILE A 125 5.14 6.91 -11.10
CA ILE A 125 6.31 6.18 -11.63
C ILE A 125 7.04 5.42 -10.52
N ILE A 126 7.31 6.05 -9.38
CA ILE A 126 7.99 5.43 -8.23
C ILE A 126 7.19 4.21 -7.74
N THR A 127 5.87 4.37 -7.58
CA THR A 127 4.99 3.27 -7.16
C THR A 127 4.83 2.20 -8.24
N GLY A 128 4.89 2.56 -9.53
CA GLY A 128 4.95 1.61 -10.63
C GLY A 128 6.23 0.74 -10.59
N ILE A 129 7.39 1.34 -10.31
CA ILE A 129 8.63 0.60 -10.10
C ILE A 129 8.51 -0.32 -8.88
N ALA A 130 7.98 0.20 -7.77
CA ALA A 130 7.74 -0.59 -6.57
C ALA A 130 6.79 -1.78 -6.84
N PHE A 131 5.76 -1.59 -7.66
CA PHE A 131 4.86 -2.66 -8.08
C PHE A 131 5.60 -3.78 -8.81
N ILE A 132 6.49 -3.44 -9.76
CA ILE A 132 7.29 -4.43 -10.49
C ILE A 132 8.17 -5.21 -9.51
N LEU A 133 8.92 -4.52 -8.65
CA LEU A 133 9.83 -5.15 -7.68
C LEU A 133 9.08 -6.08 -6.72
N VAL A 134 7.96 -5.61 -6.15
CA VAL A 134 7.14 -6.39 -5.22
C VAL A 134 6.48 -7.58 -5.91
N SER A 135 6.05 -7.43 -7.16
CA SER A 135 5.46 -8.52 -7.95
C SER A 135 6.50 -9.60 -8.25
N VAL A 136 7.71 -9.23 -8.68
CA VAL A 136 8.81 -10.17 -8.92
C VAL A 136 9.18 -10.91 -7.63
N TYR A 137 9.26 -10.21 -6.51
CA TYR A 137 9.54 -10.82 -5.21
C TYR A 137 8.42 -11.78 -4.78
N ALA A 138 7.15 -11.40 -4.96
CA ALA A 138 6.00 -12.23 -4.61
C ALA A 138 5.97 -13.54 -5.43
N VAL A 139 6.25 -13.46 -6.74
CA VAL A 139 6.34 -14.64 -7.63
C VAL A 139 7.55 -15.52 -7.29
N SER A 140 8.70 -14.91 -6.97
CA SER A 140 9.89 -15.63 -6.55
C SER A 140 9.64 -16.42 -5.25
N LYS A 141 8.98 -15.79 -4.27
CA LYS A 141 8.62 -16.42 -2.99
C LYS A 141 7.59 -17.54 -3.14
N SER A 142 6.60 -17.40 -4.03
CA SER A 142 5.61 -18.44 -4.27
C SER A 142 6.24 -19.67 -4.95
N THR A 143 7.16 -19.44 -5.90
CA THR A 143 7.93 -20.50 -6.58
C THR A 143 8.86 -21.24 -5.63
N PHE A 144 9.53 -20.52 -4.71
CA PHE A 144 10.42 -21.11 -3.72
C PHE A 144 9.67 -22.01 -2.71
N ARG A 145 8.46 -21.62 -2.28
CA ARG A 145 7.61 -22.44 -1.41
C ARG A 145 7.17 -23.76 -2.06
N MET A 146 6.98 -23.81 -3.38
CA MET A 146 6.66 -25.06 -4.08
C MET A 146 7.86 -26.01 -4.19
N LYS A 147 9.07 -25.49 -4.43
CA LYS A 147 10.28 -26.32 -4.52
C LYS A 147 10.71 -26.95 -3.19
N PHE A 148 10.56 -26.25 -2.07
CA PHE A 148 10.97 -26.77 -0.75
C PHE A 148 9.86 -27.48 0.03
N GLY A 149 8.58 -27.22 -0.28
CA GLY A 149 7.45 -27.95 0.32
C GLY A 149 7.27 -29.39 -0.22
N SER A 150 7.94 -29.73 -1.33
CA SER A 150 7.94 -31.08 -1.89
C SER A 150 9.06 -31.98 -1.34
N ASN A 151 10.07 -31.42 -0.67
CA ASN A 151 11.25 -32.16 -0.19
C ASN A 151 11.16 -32.60 1.28
N SER A 152 10.01 -32.45 1.94
CA SER A 152 9.75 -32.95 3.28
C SER A 152 8.80 -34.15 3.32
N VAL A 153 8.54 -34.76 2.15
CA VAL A 153 7.79 -36.01 2.00
C VAL A 153 8.60 -36.92 1.08
N GLY A 154 9.70 -37.44 1.62
CA GLY A 154 10.57 -38.42 0.99
C GLY A 154 11.20 -39.27 2.08
#